data_AF-A0A1F8BCF4-F1
#
_entry.id   AF-A0A1F8BCF4-F1
#
_cell.length_a   1.000
_cell.length_b   1.000
_cell.length_c   1.000
_cell.angle_alpha   90.00
_cell.angle_beta   90.00
_cell.angle_gamma   90.00
#
_symmetry.space_group_name_H-M   'P 1'
#
loop_
_entity.id
_entity.type
_entity.pdbx_description
1 polymer ?
#
loop_
_entity_poly.entity_id
_entity_poly.type
_entity_poly.pdbx_seq_one_letter_code
_entity_poly.pdbx_strand_id
1 'polypeptide(L)'
;MKRVGKKPGGDWSFWNARYITEKIVKINQNIDLYNDTIAYSYWDGSDIFGVEIQNQRVADMQKQIHDLLWKMGKKINILDWSNPKW
;
A
#
# COMPACT_ATOMS: atom_id res chain seq x y z
N MET A 1 -17.49 8.72 21.59
CA MET A 1 -16.27 7.87 21.49
C MET A 1 -16.18 7.32 20.07
N LYS A 2 -15.12 7.65 19.31
CA LYS A 2 -14.93 7.13 17.95
C LYS A 2 -14.73 5.62 18.03
N ARG A 3 -15.64 4.83 17.45
CA ARG A 3 -15.51 3.38 17.39
C ARG A 3 -14.44 3.06 16.35
N VAL A 4 -13.23 2.76 16.83
CA VAL A 4 -12.21 2.09 16.00
C VAL A 4 -12.81 0.75 15.59
N GLY A 5 -12.89 0.46 14.29
CA GLY A 5 -13.50 -0.79 13.83
C GLY A 5 -12.88 -2.01 14.47
N LYS A 6 -13.68 -3.08 14.58
CA LYS A 6 -13.20 -4.34 15.14
C LYS A 6 -12.12 -4.90 14.22
N LYS A 7 -10.91 -5.07 14.77
CA LYS A 7 -9.81 -5.76 14.08
C LYS A 7 -10.30 -7.16 13.64
N PRO A 8 -10.09 -7.56 12.37
CA PRO A 8 -10.42 -8.90 11.92
C PRO A 8 -9.69 -9.97 12.73
N GLY A 9 -10.22 -11.20 12.77
CA GLY A 9 -9.49 -12.35 13.32
C GLY A 9 -8.22 -12.67 12.53
N GLY A 10 -7.32 -13.48 13.09
CA GLY A 10 -6.08 -13.93 12.45
C GLY A 10 -4.79 -13.36 13.08
N ASP A 11 -3.64 -13.79 12.54
CA ASP A 11 -2.35 -13.21 12.89
C ASP A 11 -2.10 -11.96 12.03
N TRP A 12 -1.86 -10.84 12.70
CA TRP A 12 -1.58 -9.53 12.10
C TRP A 12 -0.29 -8.94 12.67
N SER A 13 0.56 -9.75 13.30
CA SER A 13 1.82 -9.32 13.91
C SER A 13 2.81 -8.74 12.88
N PHE A 14 2.73 -9.19 11.63
CA PHE A 14 3.52 -8.72 10.50
C PHE A 14 2.95 -7.46 9.83
N TRP A 15 1.70 -7.11 10.12
CA TRP A 15 1.02 -6.01 9.44
C TRP A 15 1.55 -4.66 9.94
N ASN A 16 1.93 -3.79 9.00
CA ASN A 16 2.42 -2.44 9.27
C ASN A 16 1.86 -1.48 8.21
N ALA A 17 1.60 -0.23 8.62
CA ALA A 17 1.29 0.85 7.69
C ALA A 17 2.04 2.12 8.02
N ARG A 18 2.23 2.93 6.98
CA ARG A 18 2.83 4.24 7.05
C ARG A 18 2.04 5.23 6.21
N TYR A 19 2.03 6.47 6.65
CA TYR A 19 1.50 7.59 5.89
C TYR A 19 2.66 8.40 5.30
N ILE A 20 2.58 8.72 4.01
CA ILE A 20 3.48 9.65 3.32
C ILE A 20 2.67 10.80 2.74
N THR A 21 3.22 12.01 2.77
CA THR A 21 2.52 13.20 2.25
C THR A 21 2.59 13.25 0.73
N GLU A 22 1.50 13.68 0.10
CA GLU A 22 1.44 13.93 -1.35
C GLU A 22 2.49 14.93 -1.86
N LYS A 23 3.06 15.77 -0.98
CA LYS A 23 4.20 16.65 -1.32
C LYS A 23 5.47 15.89 -1.69
N ILE A 24 5.60 14.63 -1.25
CA ILE A 24 6.72 13.75 -1.60
C ILE A 24 6.35 12.92 -2.82
N VAL A 25 5.21 12.23 -2.76
CA VAL A 25 4.70 11.40 -3.85
C VAL A 25 3.18 11.32 -3.75
N LYS A 26 2.51 11.54 -4.87
CA LYS A 26 1.07 11.32 -5.00
C LYS A 26 0.86 9.93 -5.60
N ILE A 27 0.23 9.04 -4.84
CA ILE A 27 -0.08 7.67 -5.25
C ILE A 27 -1.58 7.64 -5.53
N ASN A 28 -1.96 7.56 -6.80
CA ASN A 28 -3.37 7.57 -7.22
C ASN A 28 -3.88 6.19 -7.62
N GLN A 29 -2.99 5.20 -7.68
CA GLN A 29 -3.27 3.85 -8.12
C GLN A 29 -2.80 2.86 -7.07
N ASN A 30 -3.42 1.69 -7.03
CA ASN A 30 -2.95 0.59 -6.21
C ASN A 30 -1.68 0.01 -6.82
N ILE A 31 -0.73 -0.31 -5.94
CA ILE A 31 0.56 -0.88 -6.30
C ILE A 31 0.82 -2.05 -5.35
N ASP A 32 0.77 -3.27 -5.89
CA ASP A 32 0.96 -4.49 -5.13
C ASP A 32 2.27 -5.16 -5.57
N LEU A 33 3.21 -5.30 -4.64
CA LEU A 33 4.51 -5.94 -4.85
C LEU A 33 4.55 -7.26 -4.06
N TYR A 34 4.75 -8.38 -4.75
CA TYR A 34 4.81 -9.69 -4.13
C TYR A 34 5.73 -10.63 -4.90
N ASN A 35 6.62 -11.33 -4.19
CA ASN A 35 7.63 -12.22 -4.77
C ASN A 35 8.44 -11.55 -5.90
N ASP A 36 8.29 -12.04 -7.13
CA ASP A 36 8.90 -11.57 -8.37
C ASP A 36 7.94 -10.76 -9.24
N THR A 37 6.81 -10.31 -8.69
CA THR A 37 5.71 -9.66 -9.41
C THR A 37 5.41 -8.27 -8.87
N ILE A 38 5.14 -7.35 -9.80
CA ILE A 38 4.55 -6.04 -9.52
C ILE A 38 3.22 -5.89 -10.28
N ALA A 39 2.18 -5.48 -9.57
CA ALA A 39 0.90 -5.12 -10.14
C ALA A 39 0.61 -3.64 -9.91
N TYR A 40 0.19 -2.95 -10.98
CA TYR A 40 -0.39 -1.62 -10.92
C TYR A 40 -1.85 -1.72 -11.33
N SER A 41 -2.74 -1.17 -10.52
CA SER A 41 -4.17 -1.17 -10.85
C SER A 41 -4.86 0.11 -10.40
N TYR A 42 -5.89 0.49 -11.14
CA TYR A 42 -6.75 1.60 -10.79
C TYR A 42 -8.17 1.29 -11.21
N TRP A 43 -9.13 1.68 -10.37
CA TRP A 43 -10.54 1.47 -10.63
C TRP A 43 -11.34 2.64 -10.06
N ASP A 44 -11.63 3.63 -10.90
CA ASP A 44 -12.54 4.74 -10.58
C ASP A 44 -13.38 5.13 -11.80
N GLY A 45 -14.69 4.91 -11.70
CA GLY A 45 -15.62 5.21 -12.78
C GLY A 45 -15.28 4.49 -14.08
N SER A 46 -14.99 5.28 -15.13
CA SER A 46 -14.60 4.78 -16.45
C SER A 46 -13.09 4.69 -16.66
N ASP A 47 -12.28 5.20 -15.72
CA ASP A 47 -10.82 5.11 -15.79
C ASP A 47 -10.38 3.85 -15.04
N ILE A 48 -10.18 2.79 -15.81
CA ILE A 48 -9.92 1.44 -15.30
C ILE A 48 -8.71 0.90 -16.02
N PHE A 49 -7.69 0.51 -15.27
CA PHE A 49 -6.57 -0.24 -15.81
C PHE A 49 -6.01 -1.23 -14.80
N GLY A 50 -5.34 -2.23 -15.34
CA GLY A 50 -4.56 -3.19 -14.58
C GLY A 50 -3.42 -3.71 -15.44
N VAL A 51 -2.21 -3.72 -14.88
CA VAL A 51 -1.08 -4.41 -15.47
C VAL A 51 -0.33 -5.15 -14.39
N GLU A 52 0.02 -6.39 -14.69
CA GLU A 52 0.84 -7.23 -13.85
C GLU A 52 2.07 -7.67 -14.63
N ILE A 53 3.24 -7.54 -14.00
CA ILE A 53 4.52 -7.88 -14.59
C ILE A 53 5.21 -8.87 -13.66
N GLN A 54 5.26 -10.13 -14.07
CA GLN A 54 6.06 -11.16 -13.39
C GLN A 54 7.49 -11.13 -13.94
N ASN A 55 8.38 -10.45 -13.21
CA ASN A 55 9.80 -10.38 -13.52
C ASN A 55 10.61 -9.90 -12.30
N GLN A 56 11.52 -10.74 -11.81
CA GLN A 56 12.34 -10.42 -10.62
C GLN A 56 13.08 -9.08 -10.72
N ARG A 57 13.66 -8.74 -11.88
CA ARG A 57 14.43 -7.50 -12.02
C ARG A 57 13.54 -6.26 -11.89
N VAL A 58 12.31 -6.34 -12.39
CA VAL A 58 11.33 -5.24 -12.29
C VAL A 58 10.84 -5.14 -10.84
N ALA A 59 10.50 -6.27 -10.21
CA ALA A 59 10.09 -6.32 -8.81
C ALA A 59 11.17 -5.77 -7.87
N ASP A 60 12.44 -6.12 -8.09
CA ASP A 60 13.57 -5.62 -7.29
C ASP A 60 13.72 -4.10 -7.37
N MET A 61 13.57 -3.52 -8.58
CA MET A 61 13.62 -2.07 -8.76
C MET A 61 12.46 -1.38 -8.03
N GLN A 62 11.24 -1.90 -8.18
CA GLN A 62 10.08 -1.35 -7.48
C GLN A 62 10.22 -1.49 -5.95
N LYS A 63 10.82 -2.59 -5.46
CA LYS A 63 11.14 -2.76 -4.05
C LYS A 63 12.07 -1.65 -3.53
N GLN A 64 13.08 -1.27 -4.30
CA GLN A 64 14.00 -0.18 -3.90
C GLN A 64 13.24 1.15 -3.76
N ILE A 65 12.34 1.45 -4.70
CA ILE A 65 11.46 2.63 -4.63
C ILE A 65 10.56 2.55 -3.39
N HIS A 66 9.90 1.41 -3.18
CA HIS A 66 9.09 1.17 -1.98
C HIS A 66 9.90 1.42 -0.70
N ASP A 67 11.09 0.83 -0.56
CA ASP A 67 11.88 0.91 0.66
C ASP A 67 12.36 2.34 0.96
N LEU A 68 12.61 3.15 -0.08
CA LEU A 68 12.90 4.58 0.06
C LEU A 68 11.67 5.34 0.57
N LEU A 69 10.52 5.18 -0.08
CA LEU A 69 9.27 5.84 0.34
C LEU A 69 8.84 5.39 1.75
N TRP A 70 9.01 4.11 2.07
CA TRP A 70 8.69 3.53 3.37
C TRP A 70 9.52 4.15 4.49
N LYS A 71 10.81 4.39 4.26
CA LYS A 71 11.69 5.08 5.23
C LYS A 71 11.26 6.52 5.46
N MET A 72 10.73 7.21 4.44
CA MET A 72 10.22 8.58 4.53
C MET A 72 8.82 8.66 5.17
N GLY A 73 8.05 7.56 5.12
CA GLY A 73 6.71 7.48 5.69
C GLY A 73 6.68 7.45 7.22
N LYS A 74 5.65 8.05 7.81
CA LYS A 74 5.38 8.06 9.26
C LYS A 74 4.57 6.84 9.66
N LYS A 75 5.01 6.09 10.67
CA LYS A 75 4.32 4.89 11.16
C LYS A 75 2.91 5.22 11.66
N ILE A 76 1.92 4.41 11.27
CA ILE A 76 0.56 4.44 11.81
C ILE A 76 0.47 3.39 12.92
N ASN A 77 0.32 3.83 14.16
CA ASN A 77 0.27 2.95 15.33
C ASN A 77 -1.15 2.45 15.67
N ILE A 78 -2.17 3.16 15.19
CA ILE A 78 -3.58 2.85 15.44
C ILE A 78 -4.28 2.90 14.10
N LEU A 79 -4.83 1.76 13.66
CA LEU A 79 -5.76 1.74 12.53
C LEU A 79 -7.18 1.69 13.02
N ASP A 80 -7.98 2.54 12.40
CA ASP A 80 -9.41 2.40 12.41
C ASP A 80 -9.82 1.37 11.34
N TRP A 81 -10.06 0.14 11.78
CA TRP A 81 -10.50 -0.94 10.88
C TRP A 81 -11.91 -0.72 10.30
N SER A 82 -12.68 0.25 10.82
CA SER A 82 -14.00 0.58 10.29
C SER A 82 -13.95 1.66 9.22
N ASN A 83 -12.85 2.40 9.18
CA ASN A 83 -12.60 3.44 8.19
C ASN A 83 -11.10 3.52 7.93
N PRO A 84 -10.51 2.46 7.33
CA PRO A 84 -9.12 2.50 6.95
C PRO A 84 -8.97 3.62 5.92
N LYS A 85 -8.24 4.66 6.27
CA LYS A 85 -7.83 5.69 5.32
C LYS A 85 -6.65 5.12 4.55
N TRP A 86 -6.94 4.60 3.36
CA TRP A 86 -5.95 4.19 2.36
C TRP A 86 -5.37 5.43 1.69
#